data_AF-A0AAQ4CV20-F1
#
_entry.id   AF-A0AAQ4CV20-F1
#
_cell.length_a   1.000
_cell.length_b   1.000
_cell.length_c   1.000
_cell.angle_alpha   90.00
_cell.angle_beta   90.00
_cell.angle_gamma   90.00
#
_symmetry.space_group_name_H-M   'P 1'
#
loop_
_entity.id
_entity.type
_entity.pdbx_description
1 polymer ?
#
loop_
_entity_poly.entity_id
_entity_poly.type
_entity_poly.pdbx_seq_one_letter_code
_entity_poly.pdbx_strand_id
1 'polypeptide(L)'
;MLFSTEPKDSINDLFDRETEIEKLKRSLNERMIVILGLKRTGKSSLVLSTLNSLNINYVFVDVRKIYDDISKKVPAEKLYEELYSGGRTFIEVS
;
A
#
# COMPACT_ATOMS: atom_id res chain seq x y z
N MET A 1 -11.74 7.94 -7.00
CA MET A 1 -12.05 9.38 -7.17
C MET A 1 -10.78 10.22 -7.06
N LEU A 2 -10.47 10.99 -8.11
CA LEU A 2 -9.24 11.79 -8.24
C LEU A 2 -8.91 12.69 -7.04
N PHE A 3 -9.90 13.29 -6.38
CA PHE A 3 -9.69 14.24 -5.26
C PHE A 3 -9.86 13.65 -3.85
N SER A 4 -10.05 12.34 -3.70
CA SER A 4 -10.05 11.68 -2.38
C SER A 4 -8.70 11.86 -1.65
N THR A 5 -8.76 12.11 -0.34
CA THR A 5 -7.59 12.20 0.56
C THR A 5 -7.00 10.84 0.92
N GLU A 6 -7.78 9.77 0.77
CA GLU A 6 -7.32 8.41 0.96
C GLU A 6 -6.41 7.95 -0.19
N PRO A 7 -5.49 7.00 0.05
CA PRO A 7 -4.75 6.34 -1.01
C PRO A 7 -5.70 5.84 -2.12
N LYS A 8 -5.32 6.03 -3.38
CA LYS A 8 -6.08 5.48 -4.51
C LYS A 8 -5.88 3.96 -4.57
N ASP A 9 -6.89 3.26 -5.05
CA ASP A 9 -6.92 1.82 -5.23
C ASP A 9 -7.13 1.40 -6.70
N SER A 10 -7.29 2.37 -7.60
CA SER A 10 -7.38 2.18 -9.05
C SER A 10 -6.28 2.96 -9.78
N ILE A 11 -5.71 2.38 -10.84
CA ILE A 11 -4.70 3.04 -11.67
C ILE A 11 -5.29 4.22 -12.45
N ASN A 12 -6.59 4.19 -12.76
CA ASN A 12 -7.29 5.27 -13.47
C ASN A 12 -7.43 6.55 -12.63
N ASP A 13 -7.22 6.45 -11.32
CA ASP A 13 -7.22 7.60 -10.40
C ASP A 13 -5.80 8.18 -10.20
N LEU A 14 -4.76 7.61 -10.82
CA LEU A 14 -3.39 8.12 -10.78
C LEU A 14 -3.13 9.05 -11.98
N PHE A 15 -2.47 10.17 -11.73
CA PHE A 15 -2.07 11.13 -12.77
C PHE A 15 -0.57 11.05 -13.01
N ASP A 16 -0.15 10.82 -14.25
CA ASP A 16 1.26 10.82 -14.71
C ASP A 16 2.16 9.89 -13.87
N ARG A 17 1.83 8.59 -13.87
CA ARG A 17 2.51 7.54 -13.06
C ARG A 17 2.81 6.27 -13.84
N GLU A 18 2.65 6.29 -15.15
CA GLU A 18 2.76 5.13 -16.05
C GLU A 18 4.14 4.49 -15.92
N THR A 19 5.20 5.29 -15.83
CA THR A 19 6.57 4.80 -15.69
C THR A 19 6.78 4.07 -14.36
N GLU A 20 6.32 4.62 -13.25
CA GLU A 20 6.45 4.00 -11.94
C GLU A 20 5.59 2.75 -11.79
N ILE A 21 4.39 2.74 -12.39
CA ILE A 21 3.52 1.55 -12.44
C ILE A 21 4.26 0.41 -13.13
N GLU A 22 4.78 0.64 -14.34
CA GLU A 22 5.49 -0.39 -15.10
C GLU A 22 6.78 -0.85 -14.41
N LYS A 23 7.52 0.08 -13.77
CA LYS A 23 8.69 -0.27 -12.96
C LYS A 23 8.32 -1.16 -11.79
N LEU A 24 7.25 -0.84 -11.06
CA LEU A 24 6.78 -1.64 -9.94
C LEU A 24 6.35 -3.04 -10.41
N LYS A 25 5.55 -3.14 -11.48
CA LYS A 25 5.11 -4.44 -12.05
C LYS A 25 6.29 -5.35 -12.36
N ARG A 26 7.33 -4.82 -13.00
CA ARG A 26 8.53 -5.58 -13.38
C ARG A 26 9.41 -6.01 -12.20
N SER A 27 9.27 -5.34 -11.05
CA SER A 27 10.04 -5.64 -9.84
C SER A 27 9.32 -6.55 -8.86
N LEU A 28 8.08 -6.99 -9.12
CA LEU A 28 7.29 -7.80 -8.17
C LEU A 28 7.89 -9.18 -7.85
N ASN A 29 8.82 -9.66 -8.67
CA ASN A 29 9.59 -10.88 -8.42
C ASN A 29 10.80 -10.67 -7.48
N GLU A 30 11.13 -9.42 -7.16
CA GLU A 30 12.21 -9.09 -6.23
C GLU A 30 11.79 -9.33 -4.78
N ARG A 31 12.73 -9.79 -3.94
CA ARG A 31 12.46 -10.08 -2.52
C ARG A 31 12.12 -8.83 -1.71
N MET A 32 12.57 -7.66 -2.15
CA MET A 32 12.38 -6.40 -1.46
C MET A 32 12.36 -5.26 -2.48
N ILE A 33 11.30 -4.46 -2.42
CA ILE A 33 11.13 -3.26 -3.23
C ILE A 33 10.97 -2.08 -2.28
N VAL A 34 11.78 -1.04 -2.46
CA VAL A 34 11.69 0.19 -1.66
C VAL A 34 11.20 1.32 -2.55
N ILE A 35 10.07 1.93 -2.17
CA ILE A 35 9.47 3.06 -2.89
C ILE A 35 9.76 4.33 -2.10
N LEU A 36 10.58 5.21 -2.67
CA LEU A 36 11.04 6.44 -2.03
C LEU A 36 10.32 7.67 -2.58
N GLY A 37 10.35 8.76 -1.81
CA GLY A 37 9.77 10.05 -2.20
C GLY A 37 9.19 10.81 -1.00
N LEU A 38 8.95 12.11 -1.18
CA LEU A 38 8.46 13.00 -0.12
C LEU A 38 7.08 12.57 0.43
N LYS A 39 6.72 13.02 1.63
CA LYS A 39 5.37 12.81 2.17
C LYS A 39 4.32 13.35 1.19
N ARG A 40 3.19 12.63 1.05
CA ARG A 40 2.06 12.98 0.17
C ARG A 40 2.33 12.98 -1.34
N THR A 41 3.40 12.34 -1.82
CA THR A 41 3.63 12.14 -3.27
C THR A 41 2.83 11.00 -3.90
N GLY A 42 1.96 10.33 -3.15
CA GLY A 42 1.11 9.25 -3.69
C GLY A 42 1.74 7.84 -3.69
N LYS A 43 2.82 7.61 -2.93
CA LYS A 43 3.47 6.28 -2.85
C LYS A 43 2.51 5.14 -2.49
N SER A 44 1.68 5.32 -1.44
CA SER A 44 0.70 4.29 -1.07
C SER A 44 -0.34 4.06 -2.18
N SER A 45 -0.79 5.13 -2.86
CA SER A 45 -1.70 5.01 -4.00
C SER A 45 -1.06 4.24 -5.16
N LEU A 46 0.21 4.50 -5.48
CA LEU A 46 0.94 3.78 -6.52
C LEU A 46 0.96 2.27 -6.23
N VAL A 47 1.29 1.88 -4.99
CA VAL A 47 1.34 0.47 -4.58
C VAL A 47 -0.04 -0.17 -4.68
N LEU A 48 -1.03 0.40 -4.02
CA LEU A 48 -2.37 -0.18 -3.92
C LEU A 48 -3.03 -0.29 -5.30
N SER A 49 -3.04 0.79 -6.09
CA SER A 49 -3.58 0.79 -7.45
C SER A 49 -2.88 -0.24 -8.35
N THR A 50 -1.55 -0.36 -8.27
CA THR A 50 -0.81 -1.32 -9.11
C THR A 50 -1.14 -2.76 -8.72
N LEU A 51 -1.07 -3.09 -7.42
CA LEU A 51 -1.36 -4.45 -6.94
C LEU A 51 -2.82 -4.86 -7.23
N ASN A 52 -3.76 -3.94 -7.05
CA ASN A 52 -5.17 -4.17 -7.38
C ASN A 52 -5.36 -4.40 -8.89
N SER A 53 -4.68 -3.63 -9.75
CA SER A 53 -4.77 -3.81 -11.21
C SER A 53 -4.29 -5.18 -11.69
N LEU A 54 -3.43 -5.84 -10.90
CA LEU A 54 -2.89 -7.17 -11.19
C LEU A 54 -3.69 -8.29 -10.50
N ASN A 55 -4.69 -7.94 -9.70
CA ASN A 55 -5.49 -8.87 -8.90
C ASN A 55 -4.62 -9.80 -8.02
N ILE A 56 -3.54 -9.24 -7.43
CA ILE A 56 -2.63 -9.98 -6.56
C ILE A 56 -3.14 -9.92 -5.13
N ASN A 57 -3.10 -11.05 -4.43
CA ASN A 57 -3.36 -11.09 -2.99
C ASN A 57 -2.19 -10.45 -2.23
N TYR A 58 -2.50 -9.46 -1.39
CA TYR A 58 -1.50 -8.81 -0.54
C TYR A 58 -2.08 -8.46 0.83
N VAL A 59 -1.17 -8.31 1.80
CA VAL A 59 -1.47 -7.73 3.11
C VAL A 59 -0.92 -6.31 3.12
N PHE A 60 -1.78 -5.33 3.36
CA PHE A 60 -1.37 -3.93 3.48
C PHE A 60 -1.36 -3.51 4.94
N VAL A 61 -0.20 -3.11 5.44
CA VAL A 61 -0.02 -2.67 6.83
C VAL A 61 0.30 -1.18 6.85
N ASP A 62 -0.62 -0.36 7.35
CA ASP A 62 -0.37 1.07 7.50
C ASP A 62 0.32 1.39 8.83
N VAL A 63 1.65 1.21 8.86
CA VAL A 63 2.46 1.46 10.06
C VAL A 63 2.30 2.88 10.62
N ARG A 64 1.85 3.87 9.83
CA ARG A 64 1.62 5.24 10.30
C ARG A 64 0.50 5.32 11.35
N LYS A 65 -0.44 4.37 11.35
CA LYS A 65 -1.56 4.31 12.30
C LYS A 65 -1.17 3.66 13.63
N ILE A 66 -0.22 2.74 13.58
CA ILE A 66 0.18 1.90 14.71
C ILE A 66 1.55 2.26 15.29
N TYR A 67 2.26 3.21 14.68
CA TYR A 67 3.51 3.74 15.20
C TYR A 67 3.26 4.50 16.50
N ASP A 68 4.01 4.16 17.54
CA ASP A 68 4.03 4.89 18.80
C ASP A 68 5.15 5.93 18.78
N ASP A 69 4.76 7.20 18.77
CA ASP A 69 5.68 8.32 18.75
C ASP A 69 6.52 8.48 20.01
N ILE A 70 6.08 7.91 21.14
CA ILE A 70 6.82 7.97 22.41
C ILE A 70 7.91 6.90 22.43
N SER A 71 7.54 5.63 22.23
CA SER A 71 8.50 4.52 22.23
C SER A 71 9.31 4.40 20.94
N LYS A 72 8.96 5.16 19.89
CA LYS A 72 9.55 5.13 18.54
C LYS A 72 9.52 3.75 17.88
N LYS A 73 8.50 2.95 18.23
CA LYS A 73 8.34 1.57 17.77
C LYS A 73 6.91 1.32 17.31
N VAL A 74 6.71 0.20 16.63
CA VAL A 74 5.39 -0.38 16.40
C VAL A 74 5.19 -1.48 17.45
N PRO A 75 4.30 -1.31 18.45
CA PRO A 75 3.97 -2.36 19.41
C PRO A 75 3.40 -3.59 18.70
N ALA A 76 3.78 -4.79 19.17
CA ALA A 76 3.35 -6.04 18.55
C ALA A 76 1.83 -6.22 18.62
N GLU A 77 1.21 -5.77 19.71
CA GLU A 77 -0.23 -5.83 19.93
C GLU A 77 -0.98 -4.99 18.88
N LYS A 78 -0.50 -3.75 18.63
CA LYS A 78 -1.09 -2.88 17.60
C LYS A 78 -0.89 -3.42 16.19
N LEU A 79 0.25 -4.04 15.92
CA LEU A 79 0.48 -4.70 14.62
C LEU A 79 -0.48 -5.87 14.42
N TYR A 80 -0.68 -6.69 15.45
CA TYR A 80 -1.65 -7.78 15.42
C TYR A 80 -3.07 -7.26 15.18
N GLU A 81 -3.48 -6.21 15.90
CA GLU A 81 -4.78 -5.57 15.70
C GLU A 81 -4.95 -5.05 14.28
N GLU A 82 -3.97 -4.34 13.70
CA GLU A 82 -4.04 -3.85 12.31
C GLU A 82 -4.10 -5.00 11.30
N LEU A 83 -3.35 -6.08 11.52
CA LEU A 83 -3.40 -7.26 10.63
C LEU A 83 -4.76 -7.98 10.72
N TYR A 84 -5.36 -8.03 11.90
CA TYR A 84 -6.63 -8.73 12.14
C TYR A 84 -7.86 -7.89 11.74
N SER A 85 -7.81 -6.57 11.97
CA SER A 85 -8.90 -5.63 11.67
C SER A 85 -8.79 -5.00 10.28
N GLY A 86 -7.58 -4.90 9.74
CA GLY A 86 -7.26 -4.34 8.42
C GLY A 86 -7.59 -5.27 7.25
N GLY A 87 -8.45 -6.26 7.48
CA GLY A 87 -8.99 -7.16 6.46
C GLY A 87 -9.84 -6.44 5.41
N ARG A 88 -9.24 -5.58 4.60
CA ARG A 88 -9.55 -5.54 3.16
C ARG A 88 -8.85 -6.71 2.50
N THR A 89 -9.16 -7.88 3.01
CA THR A 89 -8.74 -9.16 2.49
C THR A 89 -9.74 -9.46 1.39
N PHE A 90 -9.48 -9.01 0.17
CA PHE A 90 -10.02 -9.69 -1.01
C PHE A 90 -9.31 -11.04 -1.08
N ILE A 91 -9.64 -11.96 -0.17
CA ILE A 91 -9.43 -13.38 -0.38
C ILE A 91 -10.82 -13.89 -0.74
N GLU A 92 -11.17 -13.84 -2.02
CA GLU A 92 -12.01 -14.90 -2.56
C GLU A 92 -11.11 -16.14 -2.57
N VAL A 93 -11.26 -17.00 -1.56
CA VAL A 93 -10.81 -18.38 -1.70
C VAL A 93 -11.78 -18.99 -2.71
N SER A 94 -11.31 -19.19 -3.94
CA SER A 94 -12.01 -20.03 -4.93
C SER A 94 -11.95 -21.50 -4.50
#